data_AF-A0A239I0D5-F1
#
_entry.id   AF-A0A239I0D5-F1
#
_cell.length_a   1.000
_cell.length_b   1.000
_cell.length_c   1.000
_cell.angle_alpha   90.00
_cell.angle_beta   90.00
_cell.angle_gamma   90.00
#
_symmetry.space_group_name_H-M   'P 1'
#
loop_
_entity.id
_entity.type
_entity.pdbx_description
1 polymer ?
#
loop_
_entity_poly.entity_id
_entity_poly.type
_entity_poly.pdbx_seq_one_letter_code
_entity_poly.pdbx_strand_id
1 'polypeptide(L)' 'MQRKKRQPVLPDDPLYQQAIEAMKRYDQAKADGRPKAEVERLRLEAEYAFQSVTDYQLEALGGRSPTRH' A
#
# COMPACT_ATOMS: atom_id res chain seq x y z
N MET A 1 -0.29 10.85 30.91
CA MET A 1 -0.92 10.07 29.81
C MET A 1 0.08 9.98 28.66
N GLN A 2 0.76 8.84 28.51
CA GLN A 2 1.80 8.65 27.49
C GLN A 2 1.14 8.52 26.11
N ARG A 3 1.10 9.60 25.33
CA ARG A 3 0.80 9.55 23.89
C ARG A 3 1.89 8.70 23.23
N LYS A 4 1.63 7.42 22.99
CA LYS A 4 2.49 6.57 22.15
C LYS A 4 2.58 7.26 20.79
N LYS A 5 3.72 7.93 20.53
CA LYS A 5 4.06 8.49 19.23
C LYS A 5 3.96 7.35 18.22
N ARG A 6 2.91 7.33 17.40
CA ARG A 6 2.81 6.42 16.26
C ARG A 6 3.96 6.81 15.33
N GLN A 7 4.93 5.92 15.17
CA GLN A 7 6.09 6.18 14.33
C GLN A 7 5.62 6.21 12.87
N PRO A 8 6.12 7.15 12.05
CA PRO A 8 5.85 7.13 10.62
C PRO A 8 6.30 5.79 10.03
N VAL A 9 5.52 5.25 9.09
CA VAL A 9 5.91 4.10 8.26
C VAL A 9 7.26 4.43 7.64
N LEU A 10 8.31 3.79 8.13
CA LEU A 10 9.61 3.82 7.48
C LEU A 10 9.55 2.85 6.28
N PRO A 11 10.43 2.99 5.28
CA PRO A 11 10.53 2.03 4.16
C PRO A 11 10.68 0.55 4.58
N ASP A 12 11.12 0.32 5.82
CA ASP A 12 11.23 -0.98 6.49
C ASP A 12 9.92 -1.53 7.07
N ASP A 13 8.80 -0.80 6.96
CA ASP A 13 7.51 -1.27 7.46
C ASP A 13 6.97 -2.39 6.55
N PRO A 14 6.47 -3.50 7.12
CA PRO A 14 5.92 -4.61 6.35
C PRO A 14 4.82 -4.18 5.37
N LEU A 15 4.06 -3.13 5.70
CA LEU A 15 2.99 -2.62 4.84
C LEU A 15 3.55 -1.95 3.58
N TYR A 16 4.67 -1.23 3.69
CA TYR A 16 5.33 -0.63 2.54
C TYR A 16 5.94 -1.69 1.63
N GLN A 17 6.58 -2.71 2.21
CA GLN A 17 7.12 -3.85 1.45
C GLN A 17 6.02 -4.58 0.67
N GLN A 18 4.84 -4.81 1.28
CA GLN A 18 3.70 -5.41 0.59
C GLN A 18 3.21 -4.58 -0.60
N ALA A 19 3.15 -3.25 -0.48
CA ALA A 19 2.77 -2.38 -1.59
C ALA A 19 3.79 -2.44 -2.75
N ILE A 20 5.08 -2.46 -2.43
CA ILE A 20 6.14 -2.61 -3.42
C ILE A 20 6.09 -3.98 -4.10
N GLU A 21 5.84 -5.06 -3.36
CA GLU A 21 5.67 -6.40 -3.93
C GLU A 21 4.45 -6.48 -4.88
N ALA A 22 3.31 -5.90 -4.49
CA ALA A 22 2.13 -5.86 -5.34
C ALA A 22 2.40 -5.09 -6.65
N MET A 23 3.12 -3.97 -6.57
CA MET A 23 3.53 -3.20 -7.75
C MET A 23 4.47 -4.00 -8.67
N LYS A 24 5.43 -4.73 -8.10
CA LYS A 24 6.33 -5.61 -8.86
C LYS A 24 5.57 -6.71 -9.59
N ARG A 25 4.59 -7.35 -8.95
CA ARG A 25 3.76 -8.39 -9.58
C ARG A 25 2.97 -7.85 -10.76
N TYR A 26 2.40 -6.65 -10.61
CA TYR A 26 1.71 -5.97 -11.70
C TYR A 26 2.62 -5.67 -12.89
N ASP A 27 3.81 -5.12 -12.62
CA ASP A 27 4.78 -4.78 -13.67
C ASP A 27 5.29 -6.03 -14.40
N GLN A 28 5.57 -7.10 -13.64
CA GLN A 28 5.95 -8.39 -14.20
C GLN A 28 4.83 -8.99 -15.05
N ALA A 29 3.58 -8.96 -14.59
CA ALA A 29 2.45 -9.45 -15.39
C ALA A 29 2.24 -8.66 -16.69
N LYS A 30 2.53 -7.36 -16.69
CA LYS A 30 2.57 -6.56 -17.93
C LYS A 30 3.71 -6.98 -18.84
N ALA A 31 4.92 -7.14 -18.30
CA ALA A 31 6.11 -7.52 -19.06
C ALA A 31 5.97 -8.92 -19.68
N ASP A 32 5.37 -9.85 -18.95
CA ASP A 32 5.05 -11.22 -19.40
C ASP A 32 3.90 -11.25 -20.43
N GLY A 33 3.25 -10.11 -20.72
CA GLY A 33 2.12 -10.04 -21.64
C GLY A 33 0.89 -10.81 -21.16
N ARG A 34 0.69 -10.91 -19.84
CA ARG A 34 -0.43 -11.65 -19.25
C ARG A 34 -1.78 -11.09 -19.70
N PRO A 35 -2.86 -11.90 -19.61
CA PRO A 35 -4.19 -11.45 -19.95
C PRO A 35 -4.55 -10.16 -19.21
N LYS A 36 -5.19 -9.23 -19.92
CA LYS A 36 -5.59 -7.92 -19.36
C LYS A 36 -6.39 -8.07 -18.06
N ALA A 37 -7.22 -9.10 -17.94
CA ALA A 37 -7.97 -9.37 -16.72
C ALA A 37 -7.08 -9.68 -15.50
N GLU A 38 -5.96 -10.39 -15.69
CA GLU A 38 -5.00 -10.66 -14.60
C GLU A 38 -4.19 -9.41 -14.25
N VAL A 39 -3.76 -8.67 -15.26
CA VAL A 39 -3.03 -7.41 -15.07
C VAL A 39 -3.88 -6.37 -14.33
N GLU A 40 -5.17 -6.25 -14.67
CA GLU A 40 -6.08 -5.34 -13.98
C GLU A 40 -6.38 -5.78 -12.53
N ARG A 41 -6.45 -7.08 -12.25
CA ARG A 41 -6.56 -7.58 -10.87
C ARG A 41 -5.33 -7.20 -10.03
N LEU A 42 -4.14 -7.40 -10.58
CA LEU A 42 -2.88 -7.04 -9.92
C LEU A 42 -2.75 -5.52 -9.74
N ARG A 43 -3.29 -4.74 -10.69
CA ARG A 43 -3.37 -3.28 -10.57
C ARG A 43 -4.20 -2.86 -9.35
N LEU A 44 -5.41 -3.43 -9.21
CA LEU A 44 -6.31 -3.11 -8.10
C LEU A 44 -5.69 -3.51 -6.75
N GLU A 45 -5.00 -4.64 -6.69
CA GLU A 45 -4.27 -5.07 -5.49
C GLU A 45 -3.16 -4.07 -5.13
N ALA A 46 -2.36 -3.64 -6.10
CA ALA A 46 -1.34 -2.62 -5.88
C ALA A 46 -1.94 -1.28 -5.42
N GLU A 47 -3.02 -0.83 -6.05
CA GLU A 47 -3.71 0.42 -5.71
C GLU A 47 -4.26 0.39 -4.27
N TYR A 48 -4.87 -0.73 -3.86
CA TYR A 48 -5.34 -0.94 -2.50
C TYR A 48 -4.20 -0.97 -1.47
N ALA A 49 -3.06 -1.59 -1.80
CA ALA A 49 -1.90 -1.65 -0.93
C ALA A 49 -1.28 -0.25 -0.73
N PHE A 50 -1.18 0.56 -1.78
CA PHE A 50 -0.72 1.95 -1.67
C PHE A 50 -1.69 2.82 -0.87
N GLN A 51 -2.99 2.62 -1.03
CA GLN A 51 -3.98 3.35 -0.24
C GLN A 51 -3.88 2.99 1.24
N SER A 52 -3.68 1.72 1.57
CA SER A 52 -3.47 1.25 2.94
C SER A 52 -2.20 1.85 3.57
N VAL A 53 -1.09 1.93 2.81
CA VAL A 53 0.14 2.63 3.24
C VAL A 53 -0.13 4.10 3.52
N THR A 54 -0.85 4.77 2.61
CA THR A 54 -1.19 6.20 2.73
C THR A 54 -2.06 6.45 3.95
N ASP A 55 -3.08 5.62 4.18
CA ASP A 55 -3.94 5.68 5.35
C ASP A 55 -3.13 5.50 6.64
N TYR A 56 -2.26 4.49 6.70
CA TYR A 56 -1.42 4.31 7.88
C TYR A 56 -0.49 5.51 8.08
N GLN A 57 0.14 6.05 7.03
CA GLN A 57 1.01 7.23 7.13
C GLN A 57 0.24 8.44 7.67
N LEU A 58 -1.00 8.66 7.21
CA LEU A 58 -1.88 9.71 7.73
C LEU A 58 -2.19 9.49 9.21
N GLU A 59 -2.59 8.27 9.61
CA GLU A 59 -2.84 7.92 11.02
C GLU A 59 -1.58 8.08 11.91
N ALA A 60 -0.40 7.77 11.37
CA ALA A 60 0.87 7.86 12.08
C ALA A 60 1.31 9.32 12.28
N LEU A 61 1.10 10.17 11.28
CA LEU A 61 1.40 11.60 11.33
C LEU A 61 0.35 12.42 12.11
N GLY A 62 -0.68 11.75 12.66
CA GLY A 62 -1.73 12.39 13.46
C GLY A 62 -2.88 12.99 12.64
N GLY A 63 -2.94 12.69 11.35
CA GLY A 63 -4.09 12.94 10.50
C GLY A 63 -5.23 11.93 10.74
N ARG A 64 -6.47 12.32 10.42
CA ARG A 64 -7.58 11.36 10.30
C ARG A 64 -7.54 10.78 8.89
N SER A 65 -7.36 9.46 8.82
CA SER A 65 -7.64 8.69 7.63
C SER A 65 -9.10 8.89 7.18
N PRO A 66 -9.35 9.28 5.92
CA PRO A 66 -10.71 9.40 5.40
C PRO A 66 -11.38 8.03 5.20
N THR A 67 -10.60 6.95 5.14
CA THR A 67 -11.07 5.62 4.73
C THR A 67 -11.47 4.71 5.90
N ARG A 68 -11.33 5.16 7.15
CA ARG A 68 -11.69 4.40 8.36
C ARG A 68 -12.93 5.00 9.01
N HIS A 69 -14.10 4.59 8.50
CA HIS A 69 -15.41 4.90 9.08
C HIS A 69 -15.71 4.02 10.30
#